data_AF-A0A359LYX1-F1
#
_entry.id   AF-A0A359LYX1-F1
#
_cell.length_a   1.000
_cell.length_b   1.000
_cell.length_c   1.000
_cell.angle_alpha   90.00
_cell.angle_beta   90.00
_cell.angle_gamma   90.00
#
_symmetry.space_group_name_H-M   'P 1'
#
loop_
_entity.id
_entity.type
_entity.pdbx_description
1 polymer ?
#
loop_
_entity_poly.entity_id
_entity_poly.type
_entity_poly.pdbx_seq_one_letter_code
_entity_poly.pdbx_strand_id
1 'polypeptide(L)' 'MIIRRAGDLRWSDVTPKNEYLNRRRFLGAALGAAAFGLGTARAASKLAGYGKSKFSTSEKQTPYQAITTYNNYYEFGT' A
#
# COMPACT_ATOMS: atom_id res chain seq x y z
N MET A 1 12.28 19.66 18.39
CA MET A 1 12.22 19.27 16.96
C MET A 1 13.65 18.99 16.50
N ILE A 2 13.98 17.74 16.17
CA ILE A 2 15.33 17.37 15.71
C ILE A 2 15.33 17.47 14.18
N ILE A 3 15.99 18.50 13.65
CA ILE A 3 16.27 18.57 12.22
C ILE A 3 17.46 17.65 11.97
N ARG A 4 17.21 16.46 11.41
CA ARG A 4 18.29 15.55 11.01
C ARG A 4 19.03 16.18 9.83
N ARG A 5 20.36 16.28 9.92
CA ARG A 5 21.22 16.66 8.81
C ARG A 5 21.06 15.60 7.71
N ALA A 6 20.77 16.03 6.47
CA ALA A 6 20.76 15.10 5.35
C ALA A 6 22.15 14.46 5.24
N GLY A 7 22.19 13.13 5.06
CA GLY A 7 23.44 12.42 4.82
C GLY A 7 24.10 12.94 3.54
N ASP A 8 25.44 12.88 3.50
CA ASP A 8 26.19 13.28 2.31
C ASP A 8 25.84 12.32 1.16
N LEU A 9 25.15 12.82 0.14
CA LEU A 9 24.70 12.03 -1.00
C LEU A 9 25.88 11.80 -1.95
N ARG A 10 26.20 10.53 -2.20
CA ARG A 10 27.23 10.16 -3.17
C ARG A 10 26.62 10.08 -4.55
N TRP A 11 27.45 10.17 -5.58
CA TRP A 11 27.01 9.99 -6.97
C TRP A 11 26.35 8.62 -7.20
N SER A 12 26.76 7.60 -6.45
CA SER A 12 26.15 6.27 -6.44
C SER A 12 24.70 6.23 -5.95
N ASP A 13 24.28 7.23 -5.16
CA ASP A 13 22.92 7.30 -4.60
C ASP A 13 21.95 7.96 -5.59
N VAL A 14 22.47 8.59 -6.65
CA VAL A 14 21.69 9.27 -7.68
C VAL A 14 21.47 8.33 -8.85
N THR A 15 20.21 8.10 -9.21
CA THR A 15 19.87 7.35 -10.42
C THR A 15 20.41 8.07 -11.66
N PRO A 16 21.18 7.39 -12.53
CA PRO A 16 21.65 7.96 -13.79
C PRO A 16 20.52 8.56 -14.63
N LYS A 17 20.77 9.71 -15.27
CA LYS A 17 19.76 10.50 -16.00
C LYS A 17 19.03 9.68 -17.07
N ASN A 18 19.78 8.87 -17.84
CA ASN A 18 19.23 8.02 -18.89
C ASN A 18 18.26 6.96 -18.31
N GLU A 19 18.58 6.36 -17.18
CA GLU A 19 17.71 5.40 -16.48
C GLU A 19 16.47 6.09 -15.92
N TYR A 20 16.62 7.25 -15.29
CA TYR A 20 15.50 8.03 -14.78
C TYR A 20 14.51 8.43 -15.89
N LEU A 21 15.00 8.86 -17.05
CA LEU A 21 14.16 9.19 -18.20
C LEU A 21 13.44 7.94 -18.76
N ASN A 22 14.09 6.77 -18.72
CA ASN A 22 13.53 5.50 -19.18
C ASN A 22 12.89 4.65 -18.06
N ARG A 23 12.62 5.23 -16.89
CA ARG A 23 12.19 4.50 -15.68
C ARG A 23 10.97 3.59 -15.89
N ARG A 24 10.02 4.01 -16.74
CA ARG A 24 8.82 3.19 -17.05
C ARG A 24 9.17 1.95 -17.86
N ARG A 25 10.11 2.05 -18.79
CA ARG A 25 10.60 0.92 -19.59
C ARG A 25 11.43 -0.03 -18.72
N PHE A 26 12.26 0.52 -17.84
CA PHE A 26 13.03 -0.25 -16.85
C PHE A 26 12.11 -1.02 -15.89
N LEU A 27 11.14 -0.35 -15.26
CA LEU A 27 10.15 -0.97 -14.38
C LEU A 27 9.26 -1.97 -15.12
N GLY A 28 8.88 -1.68 -16.37
CA GLY A 28 8.11 -2.59 -17.21
C GLY A 28 8.87 -3.88 -17.55
N ALA A 29 10.16 -3.77 -17.85
CA ALA A 29 11.02 -4.93 -18.08
C ALA A 29 11.21 -5.76 -16.79
N ALA A 30 11.38 -5.10 -15.64
CA ALA A 30 11.45 -5.77 -14.34
C ALA A 30 10.14 -6.50 -13.97
N LEU A 31 8.98 -5.89 -14.24
CA LEU A 31 7.67 -6.54 -14.10
C LEU A 31 7.51 -7.72 -15.07
N GLY A 32 7.96 -7.57 -16.31
CA GLY A 32 7.95 -8.65 -17.31
C GLY A 32 8.84 -9.83 -16.91
N ALA A 33 10.04 -9.57 -16.39
CA ALA A 33 10.92 -10.61 -15.86
C ALA A 33 10.36 -11.26 -14.59
N ALA A 34 9.76 -10.48 -13.69
CA ALA A 34 9.07 -10.98 -12.51
C ALA A 34 7.86 -11.85 -12.90
N ALA A 35 7.16 -11.58 -14.00
CA ALA A 35 6.05 -12.40 -14.47
C ALA A 35 6.48 -13.82 -14.89
N PHE A 36 7.75 -14.02 -15.28
CA PHE A 36 8.31 -15.35 -15.57
C PHE A 36 8.89 -16.06 -14.34
N GLY A 37 9.22 -15.33 -13.27
CA GLY A 37 9.76 -15.89 -12.02
C GLY A 37 8.75 -16.01 -10.87
N LEU A 38 7.64 -15.28 -10.94
CA LEU A 38 6.52 -15.38 -10.02
C LEU A 38 5.63 -16.51 -10.50
N GLY A 39 5.98 -17.75 -10.13
CA GLY A 39 4.99 -18.81 -10.01
C GLY A 39 3.77 -18.23 -9.28
N THR A 40 2.56 -18.52 -9.79
CA THR A 40 1.27 -18.00 -9.32
C THR A 40 1.36 -17.40 -7.93
N ALA A 41 1.43 -16.06 -7.84
CA ALA A 41 1.49 -15.39 -6.55
C ALA A 41 0.30 -15.90 -5.74
N ARG A 42 0.57 -16.72 -4.72
CA ARG A 42 -0.46 -17.26 -3.83
C ARG A 42 -0.91 -16.11 -2.93
N ALA A 43 -1.68 -15.19 -3.50
CA ALA A 43 -2.33 -14.07 -2.82
C ALA A 43 -3.44 -14.53 -1.84
N ALA A 44 -3.39 -15.80 -1.41
CA ALA A 44 -4.38 -16.46 -0.59
C ALA A 44 -3.73 -17.27 0.56
N SER A 45 -2.44 -17.05 0.87
CA SER A 45 -1.93 -17.47 2.17
C SER A 45 -2.70 -16.69 3.24
N LYS A 46 -3.58 -17.39 3.97
CA LYS A 46 -4.24 -16.80 5.15
C LYS A 46 -3.16 -16.19 6.02
N LEU A 47 -3.30 -14.90 6.34
CA LEU A 47 -2.40 -14.22 7.26
C LEU A 47 -2.41 -15.00 8.58
N ALA A 48 -1.27 -15.54 9.01
CA ALA A 48 -1.16 -16.19 10.30
C ALA A 48 -0.99 -15.12 11.39
N GLY A 49 -1.63 -15.29 12.55
CA GLY A 49 -1.42 -14.43 13.71
C GLY A 49 -2.27 -13.16 13.77
N TYR A 50 -3.35 -13.03 12.98
CA TYR A 50 -4.37 -12.01 13.29
C TYR A 50 -5.18 -12.48 14.50
N GLY A 51 -5.31 -11.59 15.49
CA GLY A 51 -6.03 -11.84 16.73
C GLY A 51 -6.93 -10.66 17.07
N LYS A 52 -7.81 -10.86 18.05
CA LYS A 52 -8.61 -9.77 18.60
C LYS A 52 -7.68 -8.69 19.15
N SER A 53 -7.90 -7.45 18.76
CA SER A 53 -7.17 -6.31 19.28
C SER A 53 -7.75 -5.90 20.64
N LYS A 54 -7.08 -4.97 21.34
CA LYS A 54 -7.64 -4.33 22.55
C LYS A 54 -8.98 -3.62 22.33
N PHE A 55 -9.32 -3.33 21.07
CA PHE A 55 -10.58 -2.68 20.67
C PHE A 55 -11.62 -3.66 20.11
N SER A 56 -11.33 -4.97 20.10
CA SER A 56 -12.31 -5.96 19.65
C SER A 56 -13.39 -6.18 20.71
N THR A 57 -14.65 -5.92 20.34
CA THR A 57 -15.83 -6.14 21.20
C THR A 57 -16.64 -7.37 20.75
N SER A 58 -17.51 -7.86 21.63
CA SER A 58 -18.53 -8.89 21.33
C SER A 58 -19.91 -8.30 21.03
N GLU A 59 -20.03 -6.97 20.99
CA GLU A 59 -21.27 -6.29 20.62
C GLU A 59 -21.74 -6.67 19.21
N LYS A 60 -23.06 -6.62 19.02
CA LYS A 60 -23.68 -6.90 17.73
C LYS A 60 -23.25 -5.84 16.72
N GLN A 61 -22.69 -6.28 15.59
CA GLN A 61 -22.31 -5.39 14.50
C GLN A 61 -23.53 -4.75 13.86
N THR A 62 -23.42 -3.46 13.54
CA THR A 62 -24.41 -2.76 12.72
C THR A 62 -24.51 -3.41 11.34
N PRO A 63 -25.71 -3.64 10.79
CA PRO A 63 -25.86 -4.20 9.46
C PRO A 63 -25.13 -3.37 8.40
N TYR A 64 -24.51 -4.04 7.43
CA TYR A 64 -23.72 -3.40 6.37
C TYR A 64 -24.50 -2.28 5.64
N GLN A 65 -25.76 -2.53 5.32
CA GLN A 65 -26.61 -1.55 4.64
C GLN A 65 -26.77 -0.26 5.46
N ALA A 66 -26.99 -0.36 6.77
CA ALA A 66 -27.10 0.82 7.61
C ALA A 66 -25.79 1.62 7.65
N ILE A 67 -24.63 0.93 7.69
CA ILE A 67 -23.32 1.59 7.65
C ILE A 67 -23.11 2.37 6.34
N THR A 68 -23.58 1.85 5.21
CA THR A 68 -23.34 2.48 3.91
C THR A 68 -24.40 3.49 3.50
N THR A 69 -25.63 3.41 4.03
CA THR A 69 -26.74 4.27 3.58
C THR A 69 -27.27 5.23 4.63
N TYR A 70 -27.04 4.98 5.92
CA TYR A 70 -27.56 5.82 7.00
C TYR A 70 -26.43 6.66 7.60
N ASN A 71 -26.03 7.68 6.85
CA ASN A 71 -24.92 8.56 7.19
C ASN A 71 -25.35 10.03 7.17
N ASN A 72 -24.71 10.84 8.01
CA ASN A 72 -24.89 12.28 8.01
C ASN A 72 -23.73 12.93 7.24
N TYR A 73 -23.82 12.96 5.92
CA TYR A 73 -22.86 13.66 5.05
C TYR A 73 -23.48 14.95 4.50
N TYR A 74 -23.39 16.02 5.28
CA TYR A 74 -23.96 17.32 4.93
C TYR A 74 -23.38 17.91 3.64
N GLU A 75 -22.17 17.52 3.28
CA GLU A 75 -21.48 17.91 2.04
C GLU A 75 -22.15 17.34 0.78
N PHE A 76 -22.96 16.28 0.91
CA PHE A 76 -23.65 15.62 -0.19
C PHE A 76 -25.17 15.80 -0.16
N GLY A 77 -25.66 16.71 0.69
CA GLY A 77 -27.07 17.12 0.76
C GLY A 77 -27.89 16.45 1.86
N THR A 78 -29.01 17.09 2.20
CA THR A 78 -30.08 16.60 3.10
C THR A 78 -31.37 16.38 2.33
#